data_AF-A0A9X3AF38-F1
#
_entry.id   AF-A0A9X3AF38-F1
#
_cell.length_a   1.000
_cell.length_b   1.000
_cell.length_c   1.000
_cell.angle_alpha   90.00
_cell.angle_beta   90.00
_cell.angle_gamma   90.00
#
_symmetry.space_group_name_H-M   'P 1'
#
loop_
_entity.id
_entity.type
_entity.pdbx_description
1 polymer ?
#
loop_
_entity_poly.entity_id
_entity_poly.type
_entity_poly.pdbx_seq_one_letter_code
_entity_poly.pdbx_strand_id
1 'polypeptide(L)'
;MSEDEEQEDDYSEDDDEGFDEDFEEDPSDLFEVTREVRTVCQLCGGAGFVANPVLAVIGGTPRTVDNGRSCPHCDGNRTFTGLIPPL
;
A
#
# COMPACT_ATOMS: atom_id res chain seq x y z
N MET A 1 28.45 11.72 52.19
CA MET A 1 29.69 11.68 51.41
C MET A 1 29.76 10.31 50.78
N SER A 2 29.54 10.28 49.48
CA SER A 2 30.11 9.39 48.46
C SER A 2 29.36 9.74 47.19
N GLU A 3 29.95 10.70 46.47
CA GLU A 3 29.62 11.08 45.11
C GLU A 3 30.08 9.93 44.20
N ASP A 4 29.15 9.28 43.50
CA ASP A 4 29.48 8.26 42.49
C ASP A 4 29.13 8.82 41.10
N GLU A 5 30.16 9.48 40.56
CA GLU A 5 30.72 9.37 39.21
C GLU A 5 29.81 9.53 37.98
N GLU A 6 30.15 10.58 37.23
CA GLU A 6 29.63 11.09 35.97
C GLU A 6 29.77 10.04 34.85
N GLN A 7 28.65 9.68 34.23
CA GLN A 7 28.63 8.89 32.99
C GLN A 7 28.50 9.87 31.83
N GLU A 8 29.63 10.30 31.27
CA GLU A 8 29.71 11.04 30.01
C GLU A 8 29.11 10.18 28.88
N ASP A 9 27.91 10.55 28.46
CA ASP A 9 27.24 10.05 27.27
C ASP A 9 27.84 10.73 26.04
N ASP A 10 28.86 10.08 25.47
CA ASP A 10 29.38 10.30 24.13
C ASP A 10 28.28 9.99 23.09
N TYR A 11 27.34 10.90 22.92
CA TYR A 11 26.47 10.93 21.75
C TYR A 11 27.35 11.29 20.55
N SER A 12 27.81 10.26 19.86
CA SER A 12 28.29 10.39 18.49
C SER A 12 27.16 11.03 17.69
N GLU A 13 27.36 12.27 17.25
CA GLU A 13 26.58 12.94 16.19
C GLU A 13 26.79 12.16 14.88
N ASP A 14 26.26 10.94 14.83
CA ASP A 14 26.13 10.16 13.60
C ASP A 14 24.98 10.76 12.79
N ASP A 15 25.38 11.53 11.78
CA ASP A 15 24.81 11.45 10.44
C ASP A 15 23.35 11.91 10.31
N ASP A 16 23.11 13.21 10.50
CA ASP A 16 21.97 13.92 9.90
C ASP A 16 22.22 14.08 8.38
N GLU A 17 22.46 12.97 7.68
CA GLU A 17 22.50 12.95 6.23
C GLU A 17 21.08 13.06 5.68
N GLY A 18 20.67 14.31 5.46
CA GLY A 18 19.85 14.72 4.34
C GLY A 18 18.43 14.18 4.39
N PHE A 19 17.58 14.78 5.22
CA PHE A 19 16.16 14.86 4.88
C PHE A 19 16.06 15.71 3.59
N ASP A 20 16.00 15.05 2.43
CA ASP A 20 15.78 15.69 1.13
C ASP A 20 14.49 16.55 1.18
N GLU A 21 14.63 17.84 1.53
CA GLU A 21 13.52 18.78 1.72
C GLU A 21 12.84 19.23 0.41
N ASP A 22 13.26 18.74 -0.76
CA ASP A 22 12.73 19.16 -2.07
C ASP A 22 12.15 18.00 -2.91
N PHE A 23 11.42 17.08 -2.28
CA PHE A 23 10.43 16.30 -3.04
C PHE A 23 9.16 17.16 -3.23
N GLU A 24 9.26 18.20 -4.07
CA GLU A 24 8.09 18.90 -4.60
C GLU A 24 7.32 17.92 -5.51
N GLU A 25 6.50 17.07 -4.89
CA GLU A 25 5.57 16.19 -5.60
C GLU A 25 4.54 17.08 -6.32
N ASP A 26 4.73 17.27 -7.63
CA ASP A 26 3.83 18.10 -8.44
C ASP A 26 2.39 17.59 -8.24
N PRO A 27 1.49 18.40 -7.66
CA PRO A 27 0.13 17.96 -7.36
C PRO A 27 -0.68 17.60 -8.62
N SER A 28 -0.17 17.94 -9.81
CA SER A 28 -0.76 17.53 -11.09
C SER A 28 -0.46 16.07 -11.47
N ASP A 29 0.64 15.48 -11.00
CA ASP A 29 0.99 14.07 -11.23
C ASP A 29 0.14 13.11 -10.38
N LEU A 30 -0.34 13.57 -9.22
CA LEU A 30 -1.23 12.80 -8.35
C LEU A 30 -2.55 12.39 -9.02
N PHE A 31 -2.92 13.06 -10.13
CA PHE A 31 -4.14 12.79 -10.89
C PHE A 31 -3.89 12.43 -12.35
N GLU A 32 -2.66 12.12 -12.78
CA GLU A 32 -2.41 11.73 -14.16
C GLU A 32 -3.12 10.40 -14.46
N VAL A 33 -4.28 10.50 -15.13
CA VAL A 33 -5.05 9.34 -15.57
C VAL A 33 -4.29 8.71 -16.75
N THR A 34 -4.02 7.40 -16.68
CA THR A 34 -3.32 6.69 -17.76
C THR A 34 -3.97 6.99 -19.11
N ARG A 35 -3.20 7.52 -20.06
CA ARG A 35 -3.69 7.93 -21.39
C ARG A 35 -4.26 6.77 -22.22
N GLU A 36 -3.89 5.53 -21.88
CA GLU A 36 -4.31 4.33 -22.56
C GLU A 36 -5.71 3.88 -22.09
N VAL A 37 -6.63 3.67 -23.02
CA VAL A 37 -7.98 3.20 -22.71
C VAL A 37 -7.91 1.76 -22.20
N ARG A 38 -8.35 1.56 -20.95
CA ARG A 38 -8.44 0.24 -20.31
C ARG A 38 -9.85 -0.02 -19.85
N THR A 39 -10.28 -1.27 -19.91
CA THR A 39 -11.58 -1.69 -19.39
C THR A 39 -11.39 -2.16 -17.96
N VAL A 40 -12.08 -1.52 -17.00
CA VAL A 40 -12.06 -1.95 -15.60
C VAL A 40 -12.59 -3.38 -15.49
N CYS A 41 -11.94 -4.19 -14.66
CA CYS A 41 -12.39 -5.56 -14.42
C CYS A 41 -13.78 -5.55 -13.78
N GLN A 42 -14.75 -6.14 -14.48
CA GLN A 42 -16.15 -6.12 -14.07
C GLN A 42 -16.44 -7.01 -12.85
N LEU A 43 -15.54 -7.95 -12.53
CA LEU A 43 -15.71 -8.80 -11.35
C LEU A 43 -15.28 -8.11 -10.05
N CYS A 44 -14.10 -7.48 -10.02
CA CYS A 44 -13.58 -6.83 -8.81
C CYS A 44 -13.75 -5.31 -8.80
N GLY A 45 -14.38 -4.72 -9.83
CA GLY A 45 -14.55 -3.27 -9.94
C GLY A 45 -13.24 -2.48 -9.97
N GLY A 46 -12.13 -3.12 -10.38
CA GLY A 46 -10.80 -2.49 -10.37
C GLY A 46 -10.02 -2.61 -9.05
N ALA A 47 -10.56 -3.26 -8.02
CA ALA A 47 -9.85 -3.43 -6.74
C ALA A 47 -8.67 -4.41 -6.80
N GLY A 48 -8.67 -5.33 -7.78
CA GLY A 48 -7.66 -6.40 -7.91
C GLY A 48 -7.87 -7.59 -6.97
N PHE A 49 -8.69 -7.43 -5.94
CA PHE A 49 -9.06 -8.47 -4.99
C PHE A 49 -10.59 -8.62 -4.91
N VAL A 50 -11.04 -9.80 -4.49
CA VAL A 50 -12.44 -10.07 -4.16
C VAL A 50 -12.54 -10.60 -2.74
N ALA A 51 -13.72 -10.44 -2.13
CA ALA A 51 -13.97 -10.93 -0.78
C ALA A 51 -13.68 -12.43 -0.66
N ASN A 52 -12.96 -12.78 0.40
CA ASN A 52 -12.63 -14.14 0.80
C ASN A 52 -12.92 -14.32 2.29
N PRO A 53 -14.21 -14.38 2.68
CA PRO A 53 -14.57 -14.55 4.08
C PRO A 53 -14.11 -15.91 4.60
N VAL A 54 -13.27 -15.88 5.62
CA VAL A 54 -12.74 -17.06 6.32
C VAL A 54 -13.04 -16.97 7.81
N LEU A 55 -13.18 -18.14 8.45
CA LEU A 55 -13.30 -18.21 9.90
C LEU A 55 -11.92 -18.17 10.54
N ALA A 56 -11.74 -17.25 11.49
CA ALA A 56 -10.54 -17.13 12.30
C ALA A 56 -10.91 -17.09 13.79
N VAL A 57 -9.96 -17.44 14.66
CA VAL A 57 -10.11 -17.28 16.11
C VAL A 57 -9.21 -16.12 16.54
N ILE A 58 -9.81 -15.04 17.02
CA ILE A 58 -9.10 -13.82 17.47
C ILE A 58 -9.39 -13.65 18.95
N GLY A 59 -8.36 -13.72 19.80
CA GLY A 59 -8.51 -13.65 21.25
C GLY A 59 -9.41 -14.74 21.82
N GLY A 60 -9.34 -15.97 21.28
CA GLY A 60 -10.18 -17.09 21.69
C GLY A 60 -11.63 -17.04 21.22
N THR A 61 -12.04 -15.99 20.49
CA THR A 61 -13.40 -15.84 19.96
C THR A 61 -13.44 -16.10 18.46
N PRO A 62 -14.38 -16.91 17.93
CA PRO A 62 -14.56 -17.08 16.49
C PRO A 62 -15.04 -15.77 15.86
N ARG A 63 -14.37 -15.33 14.79
CA ARG A 63 -14.67 -14.15 14.00
C ARG A 63 -14.64 -14.52 12.51
N THR A 64 -15.47 -13.85 11.72
CA THR A 64 -15.33 -13.87 10.26
C THR A 64 -14.37 -12.76 9.88
N VAL A 65 -13.35 -13.09 9.09
CA VAL A 65 -12.35 -12.16 8.58
C VAL A 65 -12.36 -12.25 7.07
N ASP A 66 -12.29 -11.11 6.40
CA ASP A 66 -12.06 -11.07 4.96
C ASP A 66 -10.61 -10.65 4.73
N ASN A 67 -9.76 -11.61 4.35
CA ASN A 67 -8.36 -11.32 4.01
C ASN A 67 -8.19 -10.94 2.53
N GLY A 68 -9.27 -10.94 1.76
CA GLY A 68 -9.25 -10.83 0.31
C GLY A 68 -8.60 -12.06 -0.35
N ARG A 69 -8.96 -12.30 -1.60
CA ARG A 69 -8.20 -13.16 -2.51
C ARG A 69 -7.96 -12.42 -3.82
N SER A 70 -6.87 -12.75 -4.52
CA SER A 70 -6.62 -12.21 -5.87
C SER A 70 -7.85 -12.46 -6.74
N CYS A 71 -8.27 -11.44 -7.48
CA CYS A 71 -9.42 -11.55 -8.36
C CYS A 71 -9.11 -12.58 -9.46
N PRO A 72 -9.84 -13.70 -9.57
CA PRO A 72 -9.51 -14.76 -10.54
C PRO A 72 -9.79 -14.35 -11.99
N HIS A 73 -10.51 -13.25 -12.21
CA HIS A 73 -10.84 -12.79 -13.56
C HIS A 73 -9.73 -11.95 -14.19
N CYS A 74 -9.13 -11.03 -13.42
CA CYS A 74 -8.04 -10.18 -13.90
C CYS A 74 -6.67 -10.54 -13.32
N ASP A 75 -6.61 -11.54 -12.44
CA ASP A 75 -5.41 -11.98 -11.72
C ASP A 75 -4.65 -10.82 -11.06
N GLY A 76 -5.40 -9.95 -10.37
CA GLY A 76 -4.84 -8.78 -9.70
C GLY A 76 -4.55 -7.58 -10.61
N ASN A 77 -4.62 -7.71 -11.94
CA ASN A 77 -4.28 -6.63 -12.89
C ASN A 77 -5.28 -5.46 -12.92
N ARG A 78 -6.45 -5.60 -12.26
CA ARG A 78 -7.50 -4.56 -12.09
C ARG A 78 -8.23 -4.14 -13.36
N THR A 79 -7.58 -4.24 -14.51
CA THR A 79 -8.07 -3.80 -15.82
C THR A 79 -7.70 -4.81 -16.89
N PHE A 80 -8.42 -4.76 -18.01
CA PHE A 80 -8.09 -5.45 -19.25
C PHE A 80 -7.68 -4.41 -20.30
N THR A 81 -6.86 -4.82 -21.26
CA THR A 81 -6.65 -4.06 -22.50
C THR A 81 -8.04 -3.77 -23.08
N GLY A 82 -8.36 -2.49 -23.27
CA GLY A 82 -9.73 -2.06 -23.55
C GLY A 82 -10.36 -2.85 -24.70
N LEU A 83 -11.64 -3.20 -24.58
CA LEU A 83 -12.40 -3.66 -25.75
C LEU A 83 -12.50 -2.48 -26.72
N ILE A 84 -11.58 -2.41 -27.69
CA ILE A 84 -11.63 -1.43 -28.77
C ILE A 84 -12.80 -1.86 -29.67
N PRO A 85 -13.91 -1.10 -29.74
CA PRO A 85 -14.98 -1.42 -30.67
C PRO A 85 -14.42 -1.39 -32.10
N PRO A 86 -14.76 -2.35 -32.97
CA PRO A 86 -14.38 -2.28 -34.37
C PRO A 86 -14.99 -1.01 -35.00
N LEU A 87 -14.21 -0.37 -35.88
CA LEU A 87 -14.62 0.80 -36.67
C LEU A 87 -15.69 0.43 -37.71
#